data_AF-A0A3B7MM99-F1
#
_entry.id   AF-A0A3B7MM99-F1
#
_cell.length_a   1.000
_cell.length_b   1.000
_cell.length_c   1.000
_cell.angle_alpha   90.00
_cell.angle_beta   90.00
_cell.angle_gamma   90.00
#
_symmetry.space_group_name_H-M   'P 1'
#
loop_
_entity.id
_entity.type
_entity.pdbx_description
1 polymer ?
#
loop_
_entity_poly.entity_id
_entity_poly.type
_entity_poly.pdbx_seq_one_letter_code
_entity_poly.pdbx_strand_id
1 'polypeptide(L)'
;MKSKLAAIVLAGIAIMGTAATIIVNADFKGEWTFNEKKSKLSEGRFRMNAQKIKVTADGDAIVIERTSNTPNGESRTSSEKITTDGKPSESTVFGNNKKVSTAAWSASGEELTINSTTNFERDGNTIEIKSVEIWKLLEGGKALSIDATSTSPRGETKNTFVYDKN
;
A
#
# COMPACT_ATOMS: atom_id res chain seq x y z
N MET A 1 3.73 79.94 -17.09
CA MET A 1 3.09 79.12 -16.03
C MET A 1 3.15 77.67 -16.44
N LYS A 2 3.78 76.81 -15.63
CA LYS A 2 4.14 75.42 -15.95
C LYS A 2 2.95 74.49 -15.66
N SER A 3 2.57 73.67 -16.63
CA SER A 3 1.55 72.62 -16.49
C SER A 3 2.05 71.52 -15.54
N LYS A 4 1.19 71.06 -14.64
CA LYS A 4 1.43 69.85 -13.84
C LYS A 4 0.51 68.75 -14.34
N LEU A 5 1.08 67.79 -15.06
CA LEU A 5 0.44 66.51 -15.37
C LEU A 5 0.51 65.64 -14.11
N ALA A 6 -0.64 65.25 -13.58
CA ALA A 6 -0.75 64.26 -12.53
C ALA A 6 -0.79 62.87 -13.18
N ALA A 7 0.27 62.09 -13.02
CA ALA A 7 0.29 60.68 -13.40
C ALA A 7 -0.40 59.87 -12.29
N ILE A 8 -1.54 59.28 -12.60
CA ILE A 8 -2.20 58.29 -11.73
C ILE A 8 -1.54 56.94 -12.03
N VAL A 9 -0.74 56.44 -11.08
CA VAL A 9 -0.23 55.06 -11.12
C VAL A 9 -1.28 54.16 -10.48
N LEU A 10 -2.00 53.39 -11.28
CA LEU A 10 -2.82 52.27 -10.79
C LEU A 10 -1.90 51.11 -10.44
N ALA A 11 -1.71 50.83 -9.15
CA ALA A 11 -1.09 49.60 -8.68
C ALA A 11 -2.13 48.46 -8.74
N GLY A 12 -2.04 47.60 -9.75
CA GLY A 12 -2.82 46.36 -9.82
C GLY A 12 -2.24 45.32 -8.87
N ILE A 13 -2.96 44.99 -7.79
CA ILE A 13 -2.66 43.84 -6.93
C ILE A 13 -3.05 42.58 -7.70
N ALA A 14 -2.07 41.85 -8.22
CA ALA A 14 -2.27 40.51 -8.75
C ALA A 14 -2.45 39.55 -7.57
N ILE A 15 -3.69 39.19 -7.26
CA ILE A 15 -4.00 38.09 -6.33
C ILE A 15 -3.67 36.79 -7.08
N MET A 16 -2.44 36.30 -6.91
CA MET A 16 -2.10 34.93 -7.28
C MET A 16 -2.81 33.99 -6.31
N GLY A 17 -4.03 33.58 -6.66
CA GLY A 17 -4.73 32.51 -5.96
C GLY A 17 -3.94 31.22 -6.14
N THR A 18 -3.40 30.68 -5.04
CA THR A 18 -2.85 29.32 -5.03
C THR A 18 -4.02 28.35 -5.23
N ALA A 19 -4.07 27.71 -6.38
CA ALA A 19 -4.97 26.58 -6.59
C ALA A 19 -4.55 25.47 -5.62
N ALA A 20 -5.38 25.18 -4.62
CA ALA A 20 -5.20 24.01 -3.79
C ALA A 20 -5.45 22.77 -4.66
N THR A 21 -4.41 21.98 -4.92
CA THR A 21 -4.53 20.70 -5.60
C THR A 21 -5.27 19.73 -4.69
N ILE A 22 -6.43 19.25 -5.10
CA ILE A 22 -7.11 18.15 -4.41
C ILE A 22 -6.32 16.89 -4.72
N ILE A 23 -5.60 16.37 -3.72
CA ILE A 23 -4.92 15.08 -3.82
C ILE A 23 -5.98 13.99 -3.62
N VAL A 24 -6.28 13.25 -4.69
CA VAL A 24 -7.16 12.08 -4.63
C VAL A 24 -6.27 10.85 -4.51
N ASN A 25 -6.43 10.09 -3.43
CA ASN A 25 -5.69 8.86 -3.24
C ASN A 25 -6.08 7.79 -4.25
N ALA A 26 -5.14 6.93 -4.63
CA ALA A 26 -5.40 5.81 -5.51
C ALA A 26 -6.50 4.89 -4.95
N ASP A 27 -7.38 4.39 -5.81
CA ASP A 27 -8.45 3.48 -5.39
C ASP A 27 -8.05 2.01 -5.63
N PHE A 28 -7.55 1.37 -4.57
CA PHE A 28 -7.14 -0.04 -4.63
C PHE A 28 -8.31 -1.04 -4.60
N LYS A 29 -9.56 -0.59 -4.47
CA LYS A 29 -10.72 -1.49 -4.42
C LYS A 29 -10.82 -2.36 -5.67
N GLY A 30 -11.18 -3.61 -5.44
CA GLY A 30 -11.38 -4.59 -6.50
C GLY A 30 -10.90 -5.97 -6.12
N GLU A 31 -11.01 -6.87 -7.09
CA GLU A 31 -10.44 -8.21 -7.02
C GLU A 31 -9.27 -8.29 -7.99
N TRP A 32 -8.19 -8.90 -7.53
CA TRP A 32 -6.90 -8.88 -8.19
C TRP A 32 -6.37 -10.31 -8.27
N THR A 33 -5.95 -10.75 -9.44
CA THR A 33 -5.41 -12.10 -9.68
C THR A 33 -3.92 -12.01 -9.97
N PHE A 34 -3.13 -12.88 -9.33
CA PHE A 34 -1.67 -12.85 -9.44
C PHE A 34 -1.20 -13.07 -10.89
N ASN A 35 -0.32 -12.18 -11.34
CA ASN A 35 0.34 -12.27 -12.64
C ASN A 35 1.82 -12.60 -12.45
N GLU A 36 2.15 -13.88 -12.57
CA GLU A 36 3.52 -14.37 -12.45
C GLU A 36 4.46 -13.74 -13.49
N LYS A 37 4.00 -13.60 -14.74
CA LYS A 37 4.82 -13.10 -15.86
C LYS A 37 5.26 -11.64 -15.67
N LYS A 38 4.42 -10.82 -15.03
CA LYS A 38 4.72 -9.42 -14.71
C LYS A 38 5.46 -9.26 -13.37
N SER A 39 5.51 -10.30 -12.54
CA SER A 39 6.11 -10.27 -11.21
C SER A 39 7.63 -10.52 -11.23
N LYS A 40 8.33 -10.02 -10.22
CA LYS A 40 9.76 -10.24 -10.00
C LYS A 40 9.97 -10.84 -8.62
N LEU A 41 10.33 -12.11 -8.56
CA LEU A 41 10.45 -12.85 -7.30
C LEU A 41 11.90 -13.24 -7.02
N SER A 42 12.33 -13.11 -5.77
CA SER A 42 13.58 -13.67 -5.28
C SER A 42 13.55 -15.21 -5.34
N GLU A 43 14.70 -15.83 -5.59
CA GLU A 43 14.80 -17.30 -5.70
C GLU A 43 14.27 -18.03 -4.43
N GLY A 44 13.55 -19.13 -4.64
CA GLY A 44 13.18 -20.07 -3.58
C GLY A 44 11.96 -19.70 -2.71
N ARG A 45 11.24 -18.61 -3.00
CA ARG A 45 10.14 -18.10 -2.14
C ARG A 45 8.77 -18.02 -2.85
N PHE A 46 8.55 -18.80 -3.90
CA PHE A 46 7.29 -18.81 -4.65
C PHE A 46 6.05 -19.27 -3.84
N ARG A 47 6.24 -19.97 -2.71
CA ARG A 47 5.17 -20.80 -2.12
C ARG A 47 4.21 -20.10 -1.16
N MET A 48 4.30 -18.78 -0.97
CA MET A 48 3.37 -18.06 -0.08
C MET A 48 2.81 -16.75 -0.62
N ASN A 49 2.95 -16.48 -1.93
CA ASN A 49 2.31 -15.31 -2.52
C ASN A 49 0.79 -15.51 -2.58
N ALA A 50 0.05 -14.43 -2.33
CA ALA A 50 -1.40 -14.43 -2.54
C ALA A 50 -1.67 -14.64 -4.03
N GLN A 51 -2.47 -15.64 -4.36
CA GLN A 51 -2.97 -15.91 -5.71
C GLN A 51 -4.09 -14.94 -6.07
N LYS A 52 -4.87 -14.52 -5.06
CA LYS A 52 -5.90 -13.49 -5.20
C LYS A 52 -5.81 -12.49 -4.05
N ILE A 53 -6.07 -11.22 -4.38
CA ILE A 53 -6.28 -10.16 -3.40
C ILE A 53 -7.65 -9.56 -3.65
N LYS A 54 -8.43 -9.33 -2.59
CA LYS A 54 -9.64 -8.53 -2.64
C LYS A 54 -9.51 -7.37 -1.68
N VAL A 55 -9.81 -6.17 -2.16
CA VAL A 55 -9.77 -4.94 -1.38
C VAL A 55 -11.16 -4.31 -1.37
N THR A 56 -11.68 -4.05 -0.18
CA THR A 56 -12.95 -3.36 0.03
C THR A 56 -12.76 -2.16 0.96
N ALA A 57 -13.65 -1.16 0.84
CA ALA A 57 -13.69 -0.05 1.78
C ALA A 57 -14.56 -0.39 2.99
N ASP A 58 -14.15 0.10 4.16
CA ASP A 58 -14.86 0.01 5.43
C ASP A 58 -14.65 1.31 6.22
N GLY A 59 -15.47 2.31 5.93
CA GLY A 59 -15.29 3.67 6.44
C GLY A 59 -13.95 4.27 6.02
N ASP A 60 -13.15 4.73 6.99
CA ASP A 60 -11.80 5.27 6.78
C ASP A 60 -10.70 4.19 6.69
N ALA A 61 -11.10 2.92 6.68
CA ALA A 61 -10.23 1.77 6.57
C ALA A 61 -10.45 1.02 5.25
N ILE A 62 -9.47 0.19 4.91
CA ILE A 62 -9.60 -0.84 3.89
C ILE A 62 -9.51 -2.22 4.52
N VAL A 63 -10.27 -3.16 3.97
CA VAL A 63 -10.16 -4.58 4.28
C VAL A 63 -9.44 -5.24 3.12
N ILE A 64 -8.36 -5.93 3.43
CA ILE A 64 -7.53 -6.66 2.48
C ILE A 64 -7.69 -8.16 2.76
N GLU A 65 -8.26 -8.87 1.81
CA GLU A 65 -8.35 -10.32 1.83
C GLU A 65 -7.29 -10.89 0.89
N ARG A 66 -6.47 -11.82 1.38
CA ARG A 66 -5.42 -12.48 0.61
C ARG A 66 -5.66 -13.97 0.61
N THR A 67 -5.77 -14.56 -0.57
CA THR A 67 -5.94 -16.01 -0.74
C THR A 67 -4.66 -16.61 -1.29
N SER A 68 -4.03 -17.48 -0.52
CA SER A 68 -2.79 -18.19 -0.88
C SER A 68 -3.01 -19.70 -0.88
N ASN A 69 -2.21 -20.44 -1.64
CA ASN A 69 -2.18 -21.89 -1.55
C ASN A 69 -1.21 -22.33 -0.45
N THR A 70 -1.64 -23.29 0.35
CA THR A 70 -0.80 -23.97 1.34
C THR A 70 0.14 -24.97 0.65
N PRO A 71 1.19 -25.44 1.33
CA PRO A 71 2.06 -26.50 0.81
C PRO A 71 1.32 -27.78 0.40
N ASN A 72 0.14 -28.04 0.99
CA ASN A 72 -0.69 -29.20 0.70
C ASN A 72 -1.64 -28.98 -0.49
N GLY A 73 -1.60 -27.80 -1.12
CA GLY A 73 -2.46 -27.44 -2.26
C GLY A 73 -3.82 -26.86 -1.87
N GLU A 74 -4.18 -26.85 -0.58
CA GLU A 74 -5.41 -26.19 -0.11
C GLU A 74 -5.29 -24.67 -0.18
N SER A 75 -6.36 -23.97 -0.55
CA SER A 75 -6.38 -22.51 -0.48
C SER A 75 -6.78 -22.01 0.91
N ARG A 76 -6.10 -20.96 1.39
CA ARG A 76 -6.42 -20.27 2.65
C ARG A 76 -6.54 -18.78 2.40
N THR A 77 -7.61 -18.18 2.93
CA THR A 77 -7.81 -16.73 2.93
C THR A 77 -7.48 -16.14 4.30
N SER A 78 -6.70 -15.07 4.32
CA SER A 78 -6.49 -14.20 5.49
C SER A 78 -7.11 -12.84 5.22
N SER A 79 -7.71 -12.24 6.24
CA SER A 79 -8.27 -10.89 6.18
C SER A 79 -7.54 -9.97 7.16
N GLU A 80 -7.18 -8.77 6.72
CA GLU A 80 -6.66 -7.70 7.57
C GLU A 80 -7.44 -6.41 7.32
N LYS A 81 -7.81 -5.71 8.40
CA LYS A 81 -8.40 -4.38 8.34
C LYS A 81 -7.33 -3.37 8.74
N ILE A 82 -7.09 -2.37 7.90
CA ILE A 82 -6.09 -1.34 8.15
C ILE A 82 -6.67 0.05 7.90
N THR A 83 -6.40 0.98 8.82
CA THR A 83 -6.65 2.40 8.59
C THR A 83 -5.53 3.00 7.75
N THR A 84 -5.84 4.03 6.97
CA THR A 84 -4.85 4.71 6.09
C THR A 84 -4.35 6.04 6.65
N ASP A 85 -4.62 6.29 7.93
CA ASP A 85 -4.29 7.51 8.68
C ASP A 85 -2.95 7.41 9.45
N GLY A 86 -2.17 6.36 9.19
CA GLY A 86 -0.91 6.08 9.88
C GLY A 86 -1.05 5.43 11.26
N LYS A 87 -2.27 5.23 11.78
CA LYS A 87 -2.46 4.59 13.09
C LYS A 87 -2.22 3.08 13.02
N PRO A 88 -1.73 2.47 14.10
CA PRO A 88 -1.55 1.02 14.17
C PRO A 88 -2.89 0.30 14.17
N SER A 89 -2.98 -0.77 13.39
CA SER A 89 -4.09 -1.73 13.34
C SER A 89 -3.56 -3.12 13.68
N GLU A 90 -4.27 -3.88 14.51
CA GLU A 90 -3.96 -5.29 14.81
C GLU A 90 -4.82 -6.23 13.98
N SER A 91 -4.23 -7.33 13.51
CA SER A 91 -4.96 -8.42 12.85
C SER A 91 -4.37 -9.77 13.26
N THR A 92 -5.21 -10.79 13.37
CA THR A 92 -4.76 -12.17 13.58
C THR A 92 -4.40 -12.79 12.24
N VAL A 93 -3.16 -13.24 12.12
CA VAL A 93 -2.62 -13.95 10.95
C VAL A 93 -2.26 -15.38 11.33
N PHE A 94 -1.76 -16.18 10.37
CA PHE A 94 -1.23 -17.54 10.52
C PHE A 94 -1.38 -18.18 11.92
N GLY A 95 -2.52 -18.82 12.17
CA GLY A 95 -2.82 -19.41 13.48
C GLY A 95 -3.33 -18.34 14.44
N ASN A 96 -2.67 -18.18 15.59
CA ASN A 96 -2.99 -17.17 16.60
C ASN A 96 -1.97 -16.02 16.64
N ASN A 97 -1.11 -15.93 15.61
CA ASN A 97 -0.06 -14.90 15.57
C ASN A 97 -0.67 -13.53 15.30
N LYS A 98 -0.12 -12.51 15.95
CA LYS A 98 -0.56 -11.12 15.76
C LYS A 98 0.33 -10.42 14.73
N LYS A 99 -0.32 -9.70 13.81
CA LYS A 99 0.29 -8.74 12.92
C LYS A 99 -0.16 -7.34 13.33
N VAL A 100 0.80 -6.44 13.54
CA VAL A 100 0.56 -5.01 13.72
C VAL A 100 0.93 -4.32 12.42
N SER A 101 0.04 -3.51 11.87
CA SER A 101 0.24 -2.80 10.60
C SER A 101 -0.01 -1.30 10.75
N THR A 102 0.75 -0.47 10.05
CA THR A 102 0.45 0.96 9.82
C THR A 102 0.44 1.24 8.33
N ALA A 103 -0.45 2.10 7.85
CA ALA A 103 -0.49 2.48 6.44
C ALA A 103 -0.52 4.00 6.26
N ALA A 104 0.27 4.49 5.31
CA ALA A 104 0.38 5.91 5.01
C ALA A 104 0.50 6.16 3.52
N TRP A 105 -0.20 7.18 3.03
CA TRP A 105 -0.14 7.62 1.65
C TRP A 105 1.13 8.41 1.34
N SER A 106 1.63 8.30 0.12
CA SER A 106 2.62 9.23 -0.41
C SER A 106 2.04 10.64 -0.52
N ALA A 107 2.91 11.64 -0.61
CA ALA A 107 2.48 13.04 -0.80
C ALA A 107 1.65 13.25 -2.08
N SER A 108 1.86 12.44 -3.12
CA SER A 108 1.05 12.47 -4.34
C SER A 108 -0.27 11.71 -4.23
N GLY A 109 -0.45 10.89 -3.19
CA GLY A 109 -1.61 10.02 -3.01
C GLY A 109 -1.63 8.79 -3.94
N GLU A 110 -0.61 8.62 -4.79
CA GLU A 110 -0.54 7.53 -5.77
C GLU A 110 -0.06 6.20 -5.17
N GLU A 111 0.64 6.26 -4.03
CA GLU A 111 1.24 5.09 -3.39
C GLU A 111 0.75 4.97 -1.95
N LEU A 112 0.42 3.75 -1.53
CA LEU A 112 0.15 3.43 -0.13
C LEU A 112 1.28 2.56 0.40
N THR A 113 1.96 3.04 1.42
CA THR A 113 3.00 2.27 2.12
C THR A 113 2.38 1.60 3.34
N ILE A 114 2.45 0.27 3.41
CA ILE A 114 2.01 -0.53 4.55
C ILE A 114 3.26 -1.10 5.23
N ASN A 115 3.49 -0.70 6.48
CA ASN A 115 4.50 -1.30 7.34
C ASN A 115 3.82 -2.32 8.25
N SER A 116 4.46 -3.46 8.49
CA SER A 116 3.92 -4.44 9.42
C SER A 116 4.99 -5.20 10.19
N THR A 117 4.63 -5.61 11.40
CA THR A 117 5.44 -6.49 12.25
C THR A 117 4.58 -7.69 12.63
N THR A 118 5.07 -8.91 12.36
CA THR A 118 4.44 -10.16 12.77
C THR A 118 5.36 -10.92 13.68
N ASN A 119 4.85 -11.33 14.84
CA ASN A 119 5.57 -12.19 15.78
C ASN A 119 5.07 -13.62 15.60
N PHE A 120 5.99 -14.53 15.28
CA PHE A 120 5.72 -15.96 15.16
C PHE A 120 6.31 -16.70 16.36
N GLU A 121 5.46 -17.36 17.13
CA GLU A 121 5.90 -18.28 18.16
C GLU A 121 6.20 -19.65 17.56
N ARG A 122 7.43 -20.14 17.73
CA ARG A 122 7.84 -21.48 17.31
C ARG A 122 8.81 -22.10 18.32
N ASP A 123 8.45 -23.25 18.87
CA ASP A 123 9.28 -24.03 19.77
C ASP A 123 9.79 -23.21 20.99
N GLY A 124 8.95 -22.31 21.51
CA GLY A 124 9.29 -21.42 22.64
C GLY A 124 10.13 -20.18 22.27
N ASN A 125 10.39 -19.95 20.99
CA ASN A 125 11.10 -18.77 20.49
C ASN A 125 10.16 -17.88 19.67
N THR A 126 10.24 -16.58 19.91
CA THR A 126 9.58 -15.56 19.09
C THR A 126 10.47 -15.19 17.90
N ILE A 127 9.95 -15.34 16.69
CA ILE A 127 10.57 -14.84 15.45
C ILE A 127 9.79 -13.60 15.01
N GLU A 128 10.44 -12.44 15.09
CA GLU A 128 9.93 -11.18 14.55
C GLU A 128 10.18 -11.12 13.03
N ILE A 129 9.15 -10.80 12.27
CA ILE A 129 9.23 -10.51 10.84
C ILE A 129 8.69 -9.11 10.60
N LYS A 130 9.52 -8.24 10.02
CA LYS A 130 9.12 -6.91 9.56
C LYS A 130 8.89 -6.94 8.06
N SER A 131 7.84 -6.28 7.61
CA SER A 131 7.53 -6.15 6.19
C SER A 131 7.14 -4.73 5.84
N VAL A 132 7.61 -4.28 4.69
CA VAL A 132 7.22 -3.02 4.05
C VAL A 132 6.65 -3.36 2.69
N GLU A 133 5.43 -2.91 2.43
CA GLU A 133 4.77 -3.05 1.14
C GLU A 133 4.46 -1.67 0.57
N ILE A 134 4.82 -1.41 -0.68
CA ILE A 134 4.46 -0.20 -1.42
C ILE A 134 3.48 -0.60 -2.51
N TRP A 135 2.24 -0.14 -2.38
CA TRP A 135 1.14 -0.44 -3.29
C TRP A 135 0.98 0.67 -4.31
N LYS A 136 0.86 0.29 -5.59
CA LYS A 136 0.67 1.22 -6.71
C LYS A 136 -0.27 0.63 -7.75
N LEU A 137 -1.06 1.49 -8.39
CA LEU A 137 -1.83 1.11 -9.57
C LEU A 137 -1.02 1.35 -10.82
N LEU A 138 -0.95 0.34 -11.68
CA LEU A 138 -0.35 0.41 -13.01
C LEU A 138 -1.42 0.42 -14.09
N GLU A 139 -1.02 0.81 -15.31
CA GLU A 139 -1.87 0.71 -16.50
C GLU A 139 -3.24 1.42 -16.34
N GLY A 140 -3.27 2.53 -15.59
CA GLY A 140 -4.49 3.28 -15.29
C GLY A 140 -5.47 2.52 -14.37
N GLY A 141 -4.96 1.66 -13.48
CA GLY A 141 -5.79 0.91 -12.52
C GLY A 141 -6.22 -0.48 -12.99
N LYS A 142 -5.64 -0.98 -14.09
CA LYS A 142 -5.87 -2.35 -14.60
C LYS A 142 -4.96 -3.39 -13.94
N ALA A 143 -3.89 -2.95 -13.30
CA ALA A 143 -3.00 -3.82 -12.55
C ALA A 143 -2.60 -3.17 -11.21
N LEU A 144 -2.42 -4.03 -10.21
CA LEU A 144 -1.91 -3.69 -8.88
C LEU A 144 -0.47 -4.18 -8.77
N SER A 145 0.45 -3.30 -8.43
CA SER A 145 1.84 -3.63 -8.10
C SER A 145 2.07 -3.48 -6.61
N ILE A 146 2.73 -4.46 -6.01
CA ILE A 146 3.14 -4.46 -4.61
C ILE A 146 4.63 -4.74 -4.55
N ASP A 147 5.42 -3.71 -4.26
CA ASP A 147 6.84 -3.87 -3.93
C ASP A 147 6.95 -4.23 -2.45
N ALA A 148 7.35 -5.46 -2.17
CA ALA A 148 7.41 -6.03 -0.83
C ALA A 148 8.86 -6.29 -0.41
N THR A 149 9.25 -5.71 0.72
CA THR A 149 10.49 -6.04 1.43
C THR A 149 10.13 -6.73 2.74
N SER A 150 10.76 -7.86 3.04
CA SER A 150 10.58 -8.57 4.30
C SER A 150 11.93 -8.87 4.95
N THR A 151 12.05 -8.56 6.23
CA THR A 151 13.26 -8.73 7.04
C THR A 151 12.97 -9.69 8.19
N SER A 152 13.82 -10.71 8.32
CA SER A 152 13.75 -11.71 9.39
C SER A 152 15.17 -12.05 9.86
N PRO A 153 15.35 -12.84 10.94
CA PRO A 153 16.66 -13.35 11.34
C PRO A 153 17.38 -14.16 10.25
N ARG A 154 16.65 -14.65 9.23
CA ARG A 154 17.20 -15.39 8.09
C ARG A 154 17.64 -14.49 6.94
N GLY A 155 17.56 -13.17 7.10
CA GLY A 155 17.93 -12.17 6.10
C GLY A 155 16.72 -11.41 5.53
N GLU A 156 17.04 -10.54 4.58
CA GLU A 156 16.10 -9.70 3.85
C GLU A 156 15.68 -10.36 2.54
N THR A 157 14.44 -10.14 2.12
CA THR A 157 13.91 -10.60 0.84
C THR A 157 13.11 -9.47 0.18
N LYS A 158 13.34 -9.23 -1.11
CA LYS A 158 12.62 -8.24 -1.91
C LYS A 158 11.91 -8.91 -3.08
N ASN A 159 10.65 -8.55 -3.28
CA ASN A 159 9.82 -9.04 -4.38
C ASN A 159 8.96 -7.90 -4.93
N THR A 160 8.65 -7.94 -6.21
CA THR A 160 7.58 -7.15 -6.82
C THR A 160 6.49 -8.12 -7.26
N PHE A 161 5.31 -8.01 -6.65
CA PHE A 161 4.14 -8.78 -7.05
C PHE A 161 3.23 -7.92 -7.92
N VAL A 162 2.86 -8.43 -9.08
CA VAL A 162 1.90 -7.78 -9.97
C VAL A 162 0.65 -8.64 -10.05
N TYR A 163 -0.50 -7.98 -9.99
CA TYR A 163 -1.82 -8.59 -10.11
C TYR A 163 -2.61 -7.87 -11.20
N ASP A 164 -3.32 -8.63 -12.04
CA ASP A 164 -4.29 -8.06 -12.97
C ASP A 164 -5.65 -7.91 -12.27
N LYS A 165 -6.40 -6.87 -12.63
CA LYS A 165 -7.76 -6.67 -12.14
C LYS A 165 -8.70 -7.70 -12.76
N ASN A 166 -9.56 -8.30 -11.94
CA ASN A 166 -10.65 -9.17 -12.39
C ASN A 166 -11.86 -8.36 -12.88
#